data_AF-A0A947G5M3-F1
#
_entry.id   AF-A0A947G5M3-F1
#
_cell.length_a   1.000
_cell.length_b   1.000
_cell.length_c   1.000
_cell.angle_alpha   90.00
_cell.angle_beta   90.00
_cell.angle_gamma   90.00
#
_symmetry.space_group_name_H-M   'P 1'
#
loop_
_entity.id
_entity.type
_entity.pdbx_description
1 polymer ?
#
loop_
_entity_poly.entity_id
_entity_poly.type
_entity_poly.pdbx_seq_one_letter_code
_entity_poly.pdbx_strand_id
1 'polypeptide(L)'
;MFRRNAILLAVVLALSGACGGSGKPPKRGVIEADVEAWGFRRYQAVLDPEVWVKKNKSKGYTASYVKKQAEKRGRLEDGDVASAFVTRFKRKSGVVQALVKFTRRLAQESGYVVEEDKLSGTRLIVVKGHGELWAWWASKRHLVKVGGPGVEKVPEQLVEAYADRYPSTLKGGVLDMELDVEDEEPELESEDYNPDSPTPDWDHKQPKKKKKNKKRRKKKRK
;
A
#
# COMPACT_ATOMS: atom_id res chain seq x y z
N MET A 1 44.19 -48.39 10.33
CA MET A 1 43.31 -48.19 9.16
C MET A 1 42.00 -47.46 9.56
N PHE A 2 42.05 -46.36 10.33
CA PHE A 2 40.82 -45.66 10.80
C PHE A 2 41.10 -44.18 11.13
N ARG A 3 41.44 -43.33 10.14
CA ARG A 3 41.60 -41.87 10.38
C ARG A 3 41.27 -41.00 9.15
N ARG A 4 40.21 -41.31 8.40
CA ARG A 4 39.79 -40.49 7.25
C ARG A 4 38.32 -40.06 7.20
N ASN A 5 37.44 -40.60 8.06
CA ASN A 5 36.00 -40.34 7.94
C ASN A 5 35.44 -39.28 8.90
N ALA A 6 36.25 -38.69 9.78
CA ALA A 6 35.76 -37.74 10.80
C ALA A 6 35.72 -36.27 10.32
N ILE A 7 36.37 -35.93 9.21
CA ILE A 7 36.51 -34.52 8.78
C ILE A 7 35.33 -34.09 7.88
N LEU A 8 34.59 -35.02 7.29
CA LEU A 8 33.51 -34.70 6.34
C LEU A 8 32.17 -34.31 7.00
N LEU A 9 31.97 -34.60 8.29
CA LEU A 9 30.71 -34.25 8.98
C LEU A 9 30.69 -32.82 9.53
N ALA A 10 31.84 -32.17 9.71
CA ALA A 10 31.93 -30.84 10.29
C ALA A 10 31.66 -29.69 9.29
N VAL A 11 31.81 -29.94 7.99
CA VAL A 11 31.62 -28.92 6.94
C VAL A 11 30.14 -28.73 6.57
N VAL A 12 29.30 -29.74 6.76
CA VAL A 12 27.86 -29.66 6.43
C VAL A 12 27.08 -28.85 7.48
N LEU A 13 27.54 -28.79 8.74
CA LEU A 13 26.89 -27.97 9.78
C LEU A 13 27.24 -26.47 9.73
N ALA A 14 28.25 -26.06 8.97
CA ALA A 14 28.66 -24.66 8.87
C ALA A 14 27.87 -23.86 7.81
N LEU A 15 27.11 -24.53 6.93
CA LEU A 15 26.33 -23.90 5.85
C LEU A 15 24.87 -23.61 6.21
N SER A 16 24.38 -24.11 7.35
CA SER A 16 23.02 -23.83 7.85
C SER A 16 22.92 -22.57 8.74
N GLY A 17 24.03 -21.86 8.96
CA GLY A 17 24.10 -20.63 9.77
C GLY A 17 23.90 -19.32 9.01
N ALA A 18 23.64 -19.35 7.70
CA ALA A 18 23.44 -18.14 6.89
C ALA A 18 21.95 -17.78 6.69
N CYS A 19 21.14 -17.89 7.75
CA CYS A 19 19.81 -17.29 7.80
C CYS A 19 19.86 -16.07 8.73
N GLY A 20 19.50 -14.89 8.24
CA GLY A 20 19.13 -13.77 9.12
C GLY A 20 19.79 -12.42 8.85
N GLY A 21 20.43 -12.22 7.69
CA GLY A 21 20.67 -10.87 7.21
C GLY A 21 19.40 -10.34 6.56
N SER A 22 18.66 -9.43 7.22
CA SER A 22 17.50 -8.77 6.63
C SER A 22 17.85 -8.25 5.23
N GLY A 23 17.12 -8.71 4.22
CA GLY A 23 17.42 -8.35 2.85
C GLY A 23 17.42 -6.83 2.70
N LYS A 24 18.40 -6.26 1.98
CA LYS A 24 18.42 -4.79 1.80
C LYS A 24 17.11 -4.32 1.13
N PRO A 25 16.55 -3.17 1.56
CA PRO A 25 15.42 -2.54 0.88
C PRO A 25 15.65 -2.40 -0.63
N PRO A 26 14.66 -2.75 -1.48
CA PRO A 26 14.75 -2.54 -2.92
C PRO A 26 15.00 -1.07 -3.28
N LYS A 27 15.74 -0.82 -4.37
CA LYS A 27 16.01 0.55 -4.85
C LYS A 27 14.72 1.32 -5.11
N ARG A 28 13.77 0.67 -5.80
CA ARG A 28 12.42 1.16 -6.12
C ARG A 28 11.37 0.87 -5.04
N GLY A 29 11.80 0.61 -3.79
CA GLY A 29 10.91 0.48 -2.63
C GLY A 29 10.21 -0.87 -2.51
N VAL A 30 9.69 -1.42 -3.61
CA VAL A 30 8.85 -2.62 -3.63
C VAL A 30 9.55 -3.84 -4.23
N ILE A 31 9.01 -5.04 -4.00
CA ILE A 31 9.55 -6.29 -4.52
C ILE A 31 9.00 -6.51 -5.93
N GLU A 32 9.80 -6.22 -6.96
CA GLU A 32 9.43 -6.37 -8.37
C GLU A 32 9.66 -7.80 -8.88
N ALA A 33 9.14 -8.79 -8.14
CA ALA A 33 9.26 -10.21 -8.45
C ALA A 33 8.12 -11.00 -7.80
N ASP A 34 7.88 -12.21 -8.27
CA ASP A 34 6.95 -13.15 -7.64
C ASP A 34 7.36 -13.42 -6.18
N VAL A 35 6.35 -13.51 -5.30
CA VAL A 35 6.50 -13.82 -3.89
C VAL A 35 5.61 -15.01 -3.57
N GLU A 36 6.20 -16.21 -3.47
CA GLU A 36 5.48 -17.44 -3.15
C GLU A 36 4.23 -17.65 -4.03
N ALA A 37 3.04 -17.60 -3.45
CA ALA A 37 1.74 -17.76 -4.11
C ALA A 37 1.28 -16.51 -4.89
N TRP A 38 2.03 -15.42 -4.84
CA TRP A 38 1.69 -14.12 -5.42
C TRP A 38 2.59 -13.81 -6.62
N GLY A 39 1.98 -13.61 -7.79
CA GLY A 39 2.66 -13.23 -9.02
C GLY A 39 2.75 -11.71 -9.16
N PHE A 40 3.93 -11.16 -9.45
CA PHE A 40 4.13 -9.72 -9.60
C PHE A 40 3.56 -9.21 -10.93
N ARG A 41 2.74 -8.15 -10.91
CA ARG A 41 2.12 -7.62 -12.13
C ARG A 41 2.63 -6.26 -12.53
N ARG A 42 2.66 -5.30 -11.61
CA ARG A 42 2.94 -3.91 -11.96
C ARG A 42 3.68 -3.21 -10.84
N TYR A 43 4.64 -2.39 -11.24
CA TYR A 43 5.24 -1.34 -10.42
C TYR A 43 4.69 0.03 -10.83
N GLN A 44 4.52 0.92 -9.86
CA GLN A 44 4.26 2.33 -10.12
C GLN A 44 4.90 3.20 -9.02
N ALA A 45 5.46 4.35 -9.42
CA ALA A 45 5.79 5.42 -8.48
C ALA A 45 4.53 6.23 -8.18
N VAL A 46 4.24 6.46 -6.90
CA VAL A 46 3.03 7.16 -6.46
C VAL A 46 3.38 8.26 -5.47
N LEU A 47 2.54 9.28 -5.40
CA LEU A 47 2.43 10.09 -4.21
C LEU A 47 1.47 9.35 -3.28
N ASP A 48 1.91 9.01 -2.08
CA ASP A 48 1.05 8.40 -1.06
C ASP A 48 0.71 9.48 -0.04
N PRO A 49 -0.45 10.15 -0.17
CA PRO A 49 -0.82 11.27 0.67
C PRO A 49 -1.42 10.84 2.02
N GLU A 50 -1.70 9.55 2.24
CA GLU A 50 -2.51 9.08 3.37
C GLU A 50 -1.83 9.36 4.72
N VAL A 51 -0.51 9.17 4.80
CA VAL A 51 0.27 9.45 6.01
C VAL A 51 1.27 10.56 5.75
N TRP A 52 1.00 11.72 6.33
CA TRP A 52 1.82 12.91 6.21
C TRP A 52 2.69 13.13 7.46
N VAL A 53 3.94 13.55 7.23
CA VAL A 53 4.88 13.93 8.29
C VAL A 53 5.36 15.35 8.05
N LYS A 54 5.10 16.23 9.01
CA LYS A 54 5.46 17.66 8.95
C LYS A 54 6.92 17.87 8.60
N LYS A 55 7.16 18.72 7.59
CA LYS A 55 8.50 19.10 7.10
C LYS A 55 9.38 17.89 6.71
N ASN A 56 8.76 16.77 6.29
CA ASN A 56 9.46 15.54 5.93
C ASN A 56 8.96 14.98 4.59
N LYS A 57 9.58 15.45 3.50
CA LYS A 57 9.24 15.01 2.13
C LYS A 57 9.28 13.48 2.00
N SER A 58 8.34 12.92 1.25
CA SER A 58 8.21 11.49 1.01
C SER A 58 8.17 11.15 -0.48
N LYS A 59 8.43 9.89 -0.81
CA LYS A 59 8.21 9.31 -2.14
C LYS A 59 7.60 7.92 -1.99
N GLY A 60 6.46 7.70 -2.64
CA GLY A 60 5.73 6.44 -2.62
C GLY A 60 6.09 5.52 -3.78
N TYR A 61 6.01 4.23 -3.51
CA TYR A 61 6.21 3.15 -4.47
C TYR A 61 5.11 2.14 -4.25
N THR A 62 4.52 1.60 -5.31
CA THR A 62 3.52 0.54 -5.22
C THR A 62 3.85 -0.61 -6.15
N ALA A 63 3.56 -1.82 -5.69
CA ALA A 63 3.55 -3.03 -6.49
C ALA A 63 2.20 -3.74 -6.32
N SER A 64 1.65 -4.23 -7.43
CA SER A 64 0.45 -5.08 -7.42
C SER A 64 0.83 -6.53 -7.71
N TYR A 65 0.18 -7.43 -6.99
CA TYR A 65 0.35 -8.87 -7.07
C TYR A 65 -0.99 -9.56 -7.26
N VAL A 66 -0.96 -10.69 -7.95
CA VAL A 66 -2.13 -11.53 -8.20
C VAL A 66 -1.88 -12.92 -7.63
N LYS A 67 -2.88 -13.54 -6.99
CA LYS A 67 -2.80 -14.94 -6.59
C LYS A 67 -2.58 -15.83 -7.81
N LYS A 68 -1.51 -16.62 -7.82
CA LYS A 68 -1.21 -17.59 -8.91
C LYS A 68 -2.36 -18.57 -9.16
N GLN A 69 -3.16 -18.88 -8.15
CA GLN A 69 -4.35 -19.72 -8.30
C GLN A 69 -5.46 -19.06 -9.13
N ALA A 70 -5.66 -17.75 -8.98
CA ALA A 70 -6.65 -17.00 -9.75
C ALA A 70 -6.31 -16.98 -11.24
N GLU A 71 -5.02 -16.92 -11.56
CA GLU A 71 -4.52 -16.98 -12.93
C GLU A 71 -4.73 -18.35 -13.56
N LYS A 72 -4.47 -19.43 -12.81
CA LYS A 72 -4.78 -20.80 -13.24
C LYS A 72 -6.27 -20.99 -13.50
N ARG A 73 -7.13 -20.31 -12.74
CA ARG A 73 -8.58 -20.31 -12.92
C ARG A 73 -9.04 -19.45 -14.10
N GLY A 74 -8.16 -18.61 -14.66
CA GLY A 74 -8.46 -17.73 -15.78
C GLY A 74 -9.42 -16.57 -15.46
N ARG A 75 -9.68 -16.30 -14.17
CA ARG A 75 -10.56 -15.21 -13.72
C ARG A 75 -10.05 -14.60 -12.42
N LEU A 76 -10.04 -13.27 -12.35
CA LEU A 76 -9.64 -12.50 -11.18
C LEU A 76 -10.87 -11.96 -10.46
N GLU A 77 -10.94 -12.18 -9.16
CA GLU A 77 -11.85 -11.51 -8.23
C GLU A 77 -11.07 -10.44 -7.45
N ASP A 78 -11.77 -9.51 -6.79
CA ASP A 78 -11.12 -8.41 -6.06
C ASP A 78 -10.11 -8.93 -5.02
N GLY A 79 -10.50 -9.96 -4.26
CA GLY A 79 -9.64 -10.60 -3.25
C GLY A 79 -8.48 -11.44 -3.80
N ASP A 80 -8.34 -11.55 -5.12
CA ASP A 80 -7.18 -12.18 -5.75
C ASP A 80 -6.03 -11.20 -6.02
N VAL A 81 -6.28 -9.91 -5.85
CA VAL A 81 -5.29 -8.85 -6.03
C VAL A 81 -4.87 -8.29 -4.68
N ALA A 82 -3.57 -8.19 -4.45
CA ALA A 82 -3.01 -7.48 -3.32
C ALA A 82 -2.02 -6.43 -3.82
N SER A 83 -1.92 -5.32 -3.11
CA SER A 83 -0.95 -4.27 -3.36
C SER A 83 -0.06 -4.07 -2.15
N ALA A 84 1.19 -3.74 -2.43
CA ALA A 84 2.15 -3.31 -1.43
C ALA A 84 2.61 -1.90 -1.74
N PHE A 85 2.37 -0.98 -0.81
CA PHE A 85 2.84 0.40 -0.85
C PHE A 85 4.02 0.56 0.10
N VAL A 86 5.06 1.23 -0.37
CA VAL A 86 6.20 1.64 0.44
C VAL A 86 6.41 3.13 0.27
N THR A 87 6.26 3.88 1.35
CA THR A 87 6.47 5.32 1.36
C THR A 87 7.78 5.62 2.07
N ARG A 88 8.75 6.19 1.33
CA ARG A 88 10.08 6.54 1.83
C ARG A 88 10.14 8.01 2.18
N PHE A 89 10.31 8.31 3.46
CA PHE A 89 10.52 9.66 3.98
C PHE A 89 12.00 10.07 3.93
N LYS A 90 12.26 11.38 3.88
CA LYS A 90 13.61 11.93 3.98
C LYS A 90 14.25 11.62 5.35
N ARG A 91 13.45 11.69 6.42
CA ARG A 91 13.86 11.46 7.82
C ARG A 91 12.98 10.38 8.47
N LYS A 92 13.50 9.71 9.50
CA LYS A 92 12.76 8.70 10.29
C LYS A 92 11.86 9.31 11.37
N SER A 93 12.15 10.54 11.79
CA SER A 93 11.39 11.24 12.83
C SER A 93 9.94 11.44 12.40
N GLY A 94 9.00 11.20 13.30
CA GLY A 94 7.56 11.42 13.09
C GLY A 94 6.82 10.34 12.30
N VAL A 95 7.51 9.36 11.69
CA VAL A 95 6.84 8.34 10.85
C VAL A 95 5.89 7.45 11.66
N VAL A 96 6.32 6.98 12.84
CA VAL A 96 5.47 6.16 13.73
C VAL A 96 4.27 6.97 14.25
N GLN A 97 4.52 8.18 14.74
CA GLN A 97 3.47 9.08 15.25
C GLN A 97 2.42 9.38 14.17
N ALA A 98 2.86 9.69 12.95
CA ALA A 98 1.96 9.96 11.83
C ALA A 98 1.13 8.74 11.44
N LEU A 99 1.73 7.54 11.41
CA LEU A 99 0.99 6.30 11.18
C LEU A 99 -0.07 6.10 12.26
N VAL A 100 0.29 6.20 13.55
CA VAL A 100 -0.65 5.99 14.66
C VAL A 100 -1.77 7.03 14.64
N LYS A 101 -1.44 8.30 14.38
CA LYS A 101 -2.43 9.36 14.25
C LYS A 101 -3.44 9.05 13.15
N PHE A 102 -2.96 8.63 11.98
CA PHE A 102 -3.81 8.26 10.85
C PHE A 102 -4.68 7.03 11.18
N THR A 103 -4.11 5.96 11.71
CA THR A 103 -4.88 4.74 12.02
C THR A 103 -5.88 4.96 13.15
N ARG A 104 -5.58 5.81 14.14
CA ARG A 104 -6.56 6.21 15.17
C ARG A 104 -7.71 7.02 14.58
N ARG A 105 -7.42 7.94 13.64
CA ARG A 105 -8.47 8.67 12.91
C ARG A 105 -9.36 7.70 12.14
N LEU A 106 -8.78 6.72 11.43
CA LEU A 106 -9.57 5.68 10.76
C LEU A 106 -10.44 4.89 11.74
N ALA A 107 -9.93 4.53 12.92
CA ALA A 107 -10.71 3.84 13.95
C ALA A 107 -11.91 4.66 14.47
N GLN A 108 -11.87 5.99 14.34
CA GLN A 108 -12.98 6.89 14.69
C GLN A 108 -13.98 7.07 13.55
N GLU A 109 -13.59 6.74 12.31
CA GLU A 109 -14.48 6.78 11.15
C GLU A 109 -15.40 5.55 11.16
N SER A 110 -16.69 5.76 10.84
CA SER A 110 -17.66 4.66 10.80
C SER A 110 -17.24 3.62 9.75
N GLY A 111 -17.16 2.36 10.18
CA GLY A 111 -16.95 1.21 9.30
C GLY A 111 -15.51 0.71 9.18
N TYR A 112 -14.54 1.30 9.90
CA TYR A 112 -13.21 0.74 10.06
C TYR A 112 -13.00 0.13 11.46
N VAL A 113 -12.29 -0.99 11.48
CA VAL A 113 -11.74 -1.64 12.67
C VAL A 113 -10.22 -1.60 12.53
N VAL A 114 -9.55 -1.17 13.59
CA VAL A 114 -8.10 -0.99 13.64
C VAL A 114 -7.54 -1.74 14.83
N GLU A 115 -6.64 -2.68 14.59
CA GLU A 115 -6.10 -3.58 15.61
C GLU A 115 -4.58 -3.71 15.49
N GLU A 116 -3.91 -3.95 16.61
CA GLU A 116 -2.51 -4.41 16.60
C GLU A 116 -2.48 -5.92 16.37
N ASP A 117 -1.58 -6.37 15.50
CA ASP A 117 -1.35 -7.79 15.27
C ASP A 117 0.16 -8.07 15.13
N LYS A 118 0.52 -9.35 15.15
CA LYS A 118 1.88 -9.84 15.01
C LYS A 118 1.93 -11.03 14.05
N LEU A 119 2.48 -10.79 12.86
CA LEU A 119 2.62 -11.80 11.81
C LEU A 119 4.10 -12.09 11.55
N SER A 120 4.50 -13.36 11.58
CA SER A 120 5.90 -13.81 11.39
C SER A 120 6.92 -12.98 12.21
N GLY A 121 6.58 -12.70 13.48
CA GLY A 121 7.44 -11.89 14.37
C GLY A 121 7.33 -10.38 14.19
N THR A 122 6.67 -9.90 13.13
CA THR A 122 6.56 -8.49 12.75
C THR A 122 5.28 -7.89 13.33
N ARG A 123 5.44 -6.82 14.12
CA ARG A 123 4.30 -6.05 14.65
C ARG A 123 3.74 -5.14 13.56
N LEU A 124 2.43 -5.16 13.41
CA LEU A 124 1.72 -4.42 12.40
C LEU A 124 0.38 -3.90 12.95
N ILE A 125 -0.19 -2.93 12.26
CA ILE A 125 -1.55 -2.44 12.48
C ILE A 125 -2.41 -2.98 11.34
N VAL A 126 -3.44 -3.76 11.67
CA VAL A 126 -4.44 -4.23 10.70
C VAL A 126 -5.58 -3.22 10.67
N VAL A 127 -5.90 -2.74 9.48
CA VAL A 127 -7.04 -1.87 9.20
C VAL A 127 -8.00 -2.65 8.32
N LYS A 128 -9.25 -2.82 8.77
CA LYS A 128 -10.30 -3.53 8.04
C LYS A 128 -11.57 -2.70 8.01
N GLY A 129 -12.13 -2.47 6.85
CA GLY A 129 -13.36 -1.70 6.71
C GLY A 129 -13.72 -1.49 5.24
N HIS A 130 -14.97 -1.12 4.95
CA HIS A 130 -15.40 -0.76 3.58
C HIS A 130 -15.01 -1.77 2.47
N GLY A 131 -14.96 -3.06 2.81
CA GLY A 131 -14.59 -4.13 1.86
C GLY A 131 -13.09 -4.23 1.57
N GLU A 132 -12.23 -3.54 2.31
CA GLU A 132 -10.78 -3.63 2.21
C GLU A 132 -10.13 -4.10 3.52
N LEU A 133 -8.92 -4.65 3.37
CA LEU A 133 -8.07 -5.08 4.47
C LEU A 133 -6.63 -4.73 4.17
N TRP A 134 -5.98 -4.07 5.12
CA TRP A 134 -4.61 -3.59 5.00
C TRP A 134 -3.80 -3.88 6.27
N ALA A 135 -2.59 -4.39 6.12
CA ALA A 135 -1.57 -4.47 7.15
C ALA A 135 -0.55 -3.35 6.97
N TRP A 136 -0.33 -2.56 8.03
CA TRP A 136 0.54 -1.39 8.02
C TRP A 136 1.65 -1.50 9.06
N TRP A 137 2.84 -1.04 8.73
CA TRP A 137 3.90 -0.87 9.72
C TRP A 137 4.92 0.19 9.32
N ALA A 138 5.54 0.81 10.33
CA ALA A 138 6.68 1.69 10.12
C ALA A 138 7.99 0.89 10.18
N SER A 139 8.96 1.26 9.34
CA SER A 139 10.31 0.73 9.34
C SER A 139 11.34 1.85 9.15
N LYS A 140 11.88 2.37 10.26
CA LYS A 140 12.80 3.52 10.29
C LYS A 140 12.20 4.74 9.57
N ARG A 141 12.62 5.00 8.32
CA ARG A 141 12.15 6.12 7.48
C ARG A 141 11.14 5.67 6.42
N HIS A 142 10.63 4.45 6.52
CA HIS A 142 9.68 3.89 5.57
C HIS A 142 8.37 3.60 6.29
N LEU A 143 7.28 3.72 5.56
CA LEU A 143 5.98 3.21 5.90
C LEU A 143 5.65 2.13 4.88
N VAL A 144 5.17 0.98 5.34
CA VAL A 144 4.77 -0.14 4.48
C VAL A 144 3.31 -0.46 4.74
N LYS A 145 2.57 -0.66 3.66
CA LYS A 145 1.14 -1.03 3.65
C LYS A 145 0.97 -2.19 2.67
N VAL A 146 0.39 -3.30 3.10
CA VAL A 146 0.17 -4.51 2.28
C VAL A 146 -1.28 -4.96 2.45
N GLY A 147 -1.99 -5.16 1.35
CA GLY A 147 -3.40 -5.53 1.39
C GLY A 147 -4.15 -5.11 0.13
N GLY A 148 -5.45 -4.89 0.24
CA GLY A 148 -6.25 -4.44 -0.90
C GLY A 148 -7.76 -4.50 -0.67
N PRO A 149 -8.53 -3.94 -1.61
CA PRO A 149 -9.97 -4.19 -1.72
C PRO A 149 -10.24 -5.68 -1.96
N GLY A 150 -11.35 -6.19 -1.41
CA GLY A 150 -11.78 -7.59 -1.54
C GLY A 150 -10.88 -8.60 -0.82
N VAL A 151 -9.75 -8.18 -0.24
CA VAL A 151 -8.84 -9.06 0.50
C VAL A 151 -9.47 -9.42 1.85
N GLU A 152 -9.78 -10.70 2.05
CA GLU A 152 -10.45 -11.16 3.27
C GLU A 152 -9.49 -11.43 4.45
N LYS A 153 -8.22 -11.72 4.15
CA LYS A 153 -7.17 -12.05 5.11
C LYS A 153 -5.87 -11.37 4.73
N VAL A 154 -5.08 -10.98 5.73
CA VAL A 154 -3.75 -10.39 5.53
C VAL A 154 -2.92 -11.31 4.62
N PRO A 155 -2.35 -10.81 3.51
CA PRO A 155 -1.49 -11.60 2.63
C PRO A 155 -0.15 -11.97 3.31
N GLU A 156 -0.14 -13.02 4.12
CA GLU A 156 0.98 -13.36 5.03
C GLU A 156 2.33 -13.46 4.32
N GLN A 157 2.39 -14.11 3.15
CA GLN A 157 3.65 -14.26 2.40
C GLN A 157 4.19 -12.92 1.90
N LEU A 158 3.31 -12.00 1.52
CA LEU A 158 3.73 -10.65 1.13
C LEU A 158 4.20 -9.86 2.35
N VAL A 159 3.48 -9.94 3.47
CA VAL A 159 3.89 -9.27 4.71
C VAL A 159 5.25 -9.77 5.17
N GLU A 160 5.48 -11.08 5.18
CA GLU A 160 6.76 -11.67 5.56
C GLU A 160 7.90 -11.22 4.63
N ALA A 161 7.69 -11.31 3.31
CA ALA A 161 8.69 -10.89 2.33
C ALA A 161 9.04 -9.40 2.45
N TYR A 162 8.05 -8.54 2.72
CA TYR A 162 8.29 -7.12 2.93
C TYR A 162 8.91 -6.83 4.30
N ALA A 163 8.52 -7.55 5.35
CA ALA A 163 9.04 -7.37 6.69
C ALA A 163 10.52 -7.77 6.80
N ASP A 164 10.96 -8.77 6.04
CA ASP A 164 12.39 -9.09 5.89
C ASP A 164 13.19 -7.89 5.37
N ARG A 165 12.61 -7.12 4.43
CA ARG A 165 13.25 -5.92 3.86
C ARG A 165 13.07 -4.67 4.71
N TYR A 166 11.95 -4.59 5.41
CA TYR A 166 11.47 -3.45 6.16
C TYR A 166 11.03 -3.91 7.55
N PRO A 167 11.96 -4.25 8.46
CA PRO A 167 11.59 -4.74 9.78
C PRO A 167 10.81 -3.66 10.54
N SER A 168 9.72 -4.08 11.19
CA SER A 168 8.85 -3.16 11.92
C SER A 168 9.56 -2.51 13.10
N THR A 169 9.33 -1.21 13.27
CA THR A 169 9.76 -0.42 14.42
C THR A 169 8.62 -0.15 15.40
N LEU A 170 7.43 -0.73 15.17
CA LEU A 170 6.30 -0.60 16.08
C LEU A 170 6.57 -1.36 17.38
N LYS A 171 6.13 -0.80 18.50
CA LYS A 171 6.14 -1.43 19.82
C LYS A 171 4.75 -2.00 20.11
N GLY A 172 4.60 -2.81 21.17
CA GLY A 172 3.26 -3.18 21.64
C GLY A 172 2.58 -2.00 22.33
N GLY A 173 1.27 -1.87 22.20
CA GLY A 173 0.51 -0.72 22.71
C GLY A 173 0.79 0.56 21.91
N VAL A 174 1.21 0.42 20.65
CA VAL A 174 1.48 1.55 19.76
C VAL A 174 0.20 2.32 19.42
N LEU A 175 -0.96 1.66 19.42
CA LEU A 175 -2.25 2.33 19.28
C LEU A 175 -2.68 3.08 20.54
N ASP A 176 -1.99 2.93 21.66
CA ASP A 176 -2.25 3.62 22.94
C ASP A 176 -1.19 4.69 23.28
N MET A 177 -0.18 4.88 22.43
CA MET A 177 0.87 5.87 22.68
C MET A 177 0.35 7.31 22.73
N GLU A 178 1.00 8.16 23.53
CA GLU A 178 0.75 9.58 23.52
C GLU A 178 1.20 10.20 22.18
N LEU A 179 0.37 11.07 21.61
CA LEU A 179 0.65 11.76 20.36
C LEU A 179 0.93 13.23 20.65
N ASP A 180 2.03 13.75 20.10
CA ASP A 180 2.31 15.17 20.14
C ASP A 180 1.26 15.92 19.30
N VAL A 181 0.58 16.90 19.89
CA VAL A 181 -0.61 17.60 19.34
C VAL A 181 -0.25 18.68 18.31
N GLU A 182 0.90 18.60 17.64
CA GLU A 182 1.22 19.60 16.60
C GLU A 182 0.42 19.33 15.31
N ASP A 183 -0.81 19.84 15.29
CA ASP A 183 -1.72 19.90 14.16
C ASP A 183 -1.36 21.09 13.25
N GLU A 184 -0.61 20.83 12.19
CA GLU A 184 -0.73 21.63 10.96
C GLU A 184 -0.94 20.63 9.84
N GLU A 185 -2.13 20.62 9.23
CA GLU A 185 -2.32 19.95 7.96
C GLU A 185 -1.32 20.51 6.93
N PRO A 186 -0.80 19.71 6.01
CA PRO A 186 0.02 20.25 4.94
C PRO A 186 -0.75 21.33 4.18
N GLU A 187 -0.19 22.53 4.10
CA GLU A 187 -0.52 23.44 3.02
C GLU A 187 -0.15 22.71 1.72
N LEU A 188 -1.17 22.32 0.95
CA LEU A 188 -0.98 21.95 -0.44
C LEU A 188 -0.45 23.20 -1.13
N GLU A 189 0.75 23.15 -1.71
CA GLU A 189 1.18 24.20 -2.65
C GLU A 189 0.14 24.22 -3.78
N SER A 190 -0.76 25.20 -3.74
CA SER A 190 -1.59 25.51 -4.90
C SER A 190 -0.65 26.06 -5.95
N GLU A 191 -0.47 25.34 -7.06
CA GLU A 191 0.16 25.94 -8.23
C GLU A 191 -0.65 27.20 -8.58
N ASP A 192 0.05 28.33 -8.72
CA ASP A 192 -0.59 29.56 -9.20
C ASP A 192 -1.31 29.24 -10.50
N TYR A 193 -2.60 29.60 -10.58
CA TYR A 193 -3.43 29.36 -11.76
C TYR A 193 -2.71 29.92 -13.00
N ASN A 194 -2.20 29.03 -13.85
CA ASN A 194 -1.58 29.42 -15.11
C ASN A 194 -2.69 29.58 -16.17
N PRO A 195 -3.03 30.81 -16.58
CA PRO A 195 -4.09 31.07 -17.54
C PRO A 195 -3.82 30.49 -18.94
N ASP A 196 -2.55 30.16 -19.24
CA ASP A 196 -2.13 29.52 -20.49
C ASP A 196 -2.19 27.99 -20.40
N SER A 197 -2.57 27.43 -19.26
CA SER A 197 -2.80 25.99 -19.14
C SER A 197 -3.94 25.59 -20.06
N PRO A 198 -3.79 24.53 -20.88
CA PRO A 198 -4.88 24.07 -21.72
C PRO A 198 -6.08 23.72 -20.83
N THR A 199 -7.21 24.40 -21.06
CA THR A 199 -8.45 24.06 -20.38
C THR A 199 -8.83 22.63 -20.74
N PRO A 200 -9.26 21.80 -19.77
CA PRO A 200 -9.63 20.44 -20.09
C PRO A 200 -10.85 20.44 -21.05
N ASP A 201 -10.90 19.48 -21.98
CA ASP A 201 -11.79 19.44 -23.17
C ASP A 201 -13.28 19.10 -22.87
N TRP A 202 -13.76 19.34 -21.64
CA TRP A 202 -15.11 18.96 -21.19
C TRP A 202 -16.21 19.88 -21.75
N ASP A 203 -15.85 21.08 -22.23
CA ASP A 203 -16.79 22.01 -22.86
C ASP A 203 -17.04 21.75 -24.36
N HIS A 204 -16.22 20.93 -25.02
CA HIS A 204 -16.30 20.77 -26.48
C HIS A 204 -17.31 19.73 -26.98
N LYS A 205 -18.10 19.11 -26.10
CA LYS A 205 -19.15 18.16 -26.52
C LYS A 205 -20.47 18.31 -25.76
N GLN A 206 -21.12 19.47 -25.86
CA GLN A 206 -22.59 19.49 -25.82
C GLN A 206 -23.14 19.37 -27.24
N PRO A 207 -23.70 18.20 -27.64
CA PRO A 207 -24.39 18.10 -28.92
C PRO A 207 -25.56 19.08 -28.92
N LYS A 208 -25.51 20.08 -29.80
CA LYS A 208 -26.57 21.08 -30.00
C LYS A 208 -27.92 20.35 -30.15
N LYS A 209 -28.79 20.49 -29.15
CA LYS A 209 -30.20 20.05 -29.23
C LYS A 209 -30.81 20.70 -30.47
N LYS A 210 -31.00 19.92 -31.55
CA LYS A 210 -31.74 20.34 -32.73
C LYS A 210 -33.14 20.77 -32.27
N LYS A 211 -33.44 22.08 -32.35
CA LYS A 211 -34.79 22.62 -32.16
C LYS A 211 -35.72 21.89 -33.14
N LYS A 212 -36.57 21.00 -32.64
CA LYS A 212 -37.66 20.41 -33.43
C LYS A 212 -38.60 21.54 -33.85
N ASN A 213 -38.55 21.88 -35.13
CA ASN A 213 -39.47 22.83 -35.76
C ASN A 213 -40.88 22.24 -35.71
N LYS A 214 -41.74 22.74 -34.81
CA LYS A 214 -43.14 22.33 -34.68
C LYS A 214 -43.95 22.93 -35.83
N LYS A 215 -43.86 22.32 -37.01
CA LYS A 215 -44.72 22.67 -38.16
C LYS A 215 -46.16 22.32 -37.79
N ARG A 216 -46.97 23.36 -37.57
CA ARG A 216 -48.44 23.33 -37.52
C ARG A 216 -48.97 22.52 -38.71
N ARG A 217 -49.62 21.39 -38.45
CA ARG A 217 -50.58 20.78 -39.37
C ARG A 217 -51.98 21.01 -38.81
N LYS A 218 -52.62 22.10 -39.27
CA LYS A 218 -54.08 22.16 -39.38
C LYS A 218 -54.48 21.07 -40.38
N LYS A 219 -55.29 20.09 -39.97
CA LYS A 219 -56.11 19.35 -40.93
C LYS A 219 -57.46 18.98 -40.29
N LYS A 220 -58.48 19.63 -40.84
CA LYS A 220 -59.93 19.41 -40.68
C LYS A 220 -60.30 17.92 -40.72
N ARG A 221 -61.22 17.52 -39.86
CA ARG A 221 -62.32 16.56 -40.10
C ARG A 221 -63.50 17.07 -39.25
N LYS A 222 -64.47 17.74 -39.86
CA LYS A 222 -65.73 17.18 -40.39
C LYS A 222 -66.45 16.38 -39.32
#